data_AF-W4Q771-F1
#
_entry.id   AF-W4Q771-F1
#
_cell.length_a   1.000
_cell.length_b   1.000
_cell.length_c   1.000
_cell.angle_alpha   90.00
_cell.angle_beta   90.00
_cell.angle_gamma   90.00
#
_symmetry.space_group_name_H-M   'P 1'
#
loop_
_entity.id
_entity.type
_entity.pdbx_description
1 polymer ?
#
loop_
_entity_poly.entity_id
_entity_poly.type
_entity_poly.pdbx_seq_one_letter_code
_entity_poly.pdbx_strand_id
1 'polypeptide(L)' 'MFTQDIEDFVRPVTFKGGDVPITKEQLKKIHQLAKEVEIKPEIVTELMKLMFNVDHSTKLSKIQAAQLIHELLILQKPY' A
#
# COMPACT_ATOMS: atom_id res chain seq x y z
N MET A 1 6.42 -12.26 -36.07
CA MET A 1 6.23 -13.39 -35.13
C MET A 1 6.44 -12.84 -33.73
N PHE A 2 5.43 -13.04 -32.89
CA PHE A 2 5.38 -12.85 -31.42
C PHE A 2 5.34 -11.42 -30.86
N THR A 3 4.15 -11.13 -30.36
CA THR A 3 3.78 -10.06 -29.43
C THR A 3 4.63 -10.15 -28.16
N GLN A 4 5.05 -9.01 -27.63
CA GLN A 4 5.57 -8.91 -26.26
C GLN A 4 4.39 -8.86 -25.28
N ASP A 5 3.69 -9.99 -25.18
CA ASP A 5 3.07 -10.45 -23.94
C ASP A 5 4.26 -10.94 -23.06
N ILE A 6 4.47 -10.69 -21.76
CA ILE A 6 3.61 -10.52 -20.58
C ILE A 6 4.49 -9.81 -19.50
N GLU A 7 3.84 -9.22 -18.48
CA GLU A 7 4.37 -8.82 -17.16
C GLU A 7 5.03 -7.42 -17.01
N ASP A 8 4.27 -6.35 -17.25
CA ASP A 8 4.39 -5.15 -16.40
C ASP A 8 3.58 -5.37 -15.11
N PHE A 9 3.84 -6.49 -14.42
CA PHE A 9 3.26 -6.74 -13.11
C PHE A 9 4.19 -6.09 -12.09
N VAL A 10 3.86 -4.84 -11.76
CA VAL A 10 4.36 -4.05 -10.61
C VAL A 10 5.84 -4.30 -10.32
N ARG A 11 6.72 -3.53 -10.96
CA ARG A 11 8.14 -3.50 -10.59
C ARG A 11 8.24 -3.37 -9.07
N PRO A 12 8.80 -4.34 -8.32
CA PRO A 12 9.06 -4.13 -6.91
C PRO A 12 10.04 -2.97 -6.87
N VAL A 13 9.56 -1.84 -6.36
CA VAL A 13 10.32 -0.61 -6.35
C VAL A 13 11.47 -0.79 -5.39
N THR A 14 12.60 -1.30 -5.87
CA THR A 14 13.82 -1.48 -5.09
C THR A 14 14.45 -0.11 -4.88
N PHE A 15 13.85 0.71 -4.02
CA PHE A 15 14.40 1.97 -3.61
C PHE A 15 15.32 1.76 -2.41
N LYS A 16 16.62 1.72 -2.68
CA LYS A 16 17.70 1.89 -1.71
C LYS A 16 17.64 3.31 -1.13
N GLY A 17 16.78 3.52 -0.14
CA GLY A 17 16.73 4.77 0.62
C GLY A 17 16.21 4.46 2.01
N GLY A 18 17.12 4.36 2.98
CA GLY A 18 16.91 4.16 4.42
C GLY A 18 15.50 3.72 4.82
N ASP A 19 15.32 2.42 5.08
CA ASP A 19 14.07 1.82 5.53
C ASP A 19 13.73 2.33 6.94
N VAL A 20 13.15 3.53 7.01
CA VAL A 20 12.69 4.11 8.26
C VAL A 20 11.29 3.54 8.53
N PRO A 21 11.01 3.07 9.75
CA PRO A 21 9.70 2.54 10.10
C PRO A 21 8.61 3.60 9.90
N ILE A 22 7.39 3.12 9.64
CA ILE A 22 6.20 3.96 9.55
C ILE A 22 6.08 4.93 10.73
N THR A 23 5.70 6.17 10.44
CA THR A 23 5.44 7.17 11.49
C THR A 23 4.04 6.99 12.06
N LYS A 24 3.83 7.40 13.33
CA LYS A 24 2.51 7.38 13.98
C LYS A 24 1.45 8.13 13.18
N GLU A 25 1.84 9.23 12.52
CA GLU A 25 0.94 10.04 11.70
C GLU A 25 0.46 9.28 10.46
N GLN A 26 1.37 8.57 9.77
CA GLN A 26 1.03 7.74 8.61
C GLN A 26 0.14 6.57 9.02
N LEU A 27 0.45 5.90 10.14
CA LEU A 27 -0.38 4.82 10.67
C LEU A 27 -1.81 5.29 10.98
N LYS A 28 -1.93 6.45 11.65
CA LYS A 28 -3.24 7.06 11.94
C LYS A 28 -4.00 7.37 10.66
N LYS A 29 -3.31 7.88 9.64
CA LYS A 29 -3.93 8.23 8.35
C LYS A 29 -4.43 7.01 7.59
N ILE A 30 -3.69 5.90 7.59
CA ILE A 30 -4.14 4.62 7.03
C ILE A 30 -5.43 4.16 7.71
N HIS A 31 -5.46 4.15 9.05
CA HIS A 31 -6.63 3.71 9.79
C HIS A 31 -7.83 4.64 9.58
N GLN A 32 -7.59 5.95 9.48
CA GLN A 32 -8.62 6.93 9.20
C GLN A 32 -9.21 6.71 7.80
N LEU A 33 -8.36 6.60 6.78
CA LEU A 33 -8.80 6.35 5.41
C LEU A 33 -9.57 5.04 5.31
N ALA A 34 -9.03 3.94 5.85
CA ALA A 34 -9.73 2.66 5.86
C ALA A 34 -11.16 2.76 6.44
N LYS A 35 -11.34 3.59 7.48
CA LYS A 35 -12.66 3.88 8.06
C LYS A 35 -13.52 4.76 7.15
N GLU A 36 -12.94 5.77 6.50
CA GLU A 36 -13.65 6.69 5.59
C GLU A 36 -14.15 5.98 4.32
N VAL A 37 -13.39 5.01 3.79
CA VAL A 37 -13.83 4.17 2.66
C VAL A 37 -14.64 2.94 3.05
N GLU A 38 -14.99 2.81 4.34
CA GLU A 38 -15.71 1.64 4.88
C GLU A 38 -15.04 0.29 4.51
N ILE A 39 -13.71 0.30 4.31
CA ILE A 39 -12.95 -0.90 3.96
C ILE A 39 -12.68 -1.69 5.23
N LYS A 40 -13.00 -2.99 5.19
CA LYS A 40 -12.69 -3.91 6.27
C LYS A 40 -11.17 -3.97 6.49
N PRO A 41 -10.70 -4.00 7.76
CA PRO A 41 -9.26 -4.09 8.06
C PRO A 41 -8.59 -5.34 7.44
N GLU A 42 -9.36 -6.40 7.19
CA GLU A 42 -8.92 -7.59 6.48
C GLU A 42 -8.48 -7.27 5.05
N ILE A 43 -9.23 -6.45 4.32
CA ILE A 43 -8.91 -6.05 2.95
C ILE A 43 -7.66 -5.16 2.90
N VAL A 44 -7.52 -4.23 3.86
CA VAL A 44 -6.29 -3.43 3.98
C VAL A 44 -5.09 -4.35 4.27
N THR A 45 -5.29 -5.38 5.08
CA THR A 45 -4.25 -6.38 5.39
C THR A 45 -3.88 -7.20 4.17
N GLU A 46 -4.85 -7.63 3.36
CA GLU A 46 -4.59 -8.32 2.10
C GLU A 46 -3.88 -7.41 1.11
N LEU A 47 -4.26 -6.14 0.97
CA LEU A 47 -3.55 -5.15 0.16
C LEU A 47 -2.09 -5.01 0.61
N MET A 48 -1.83 -4.90 1.92
CA MET A 48 -0.46 -4.84 2.45
C MET A 48 0.35 -6.10 2.16
N LYS A 49 -0.26 -7.28 2.24
CA LYS A 49 0.39 -8.55 1.88
C LYS A 49 0.67 -8.65 0.39
N LEU A 50 -0.28 -8.26 -0.46
CA LEU A 50 -0.15 -8.32 -1.92
C LEU A 50 0.89 -7.33 -2.43
N MET A 51 0.91 -6.10 -1.90
CA MET A 51 1.82 -5.04 -2.38
C MET A 51 3.22 -5.14 -1.77
N PHE A 52 3.32 -5.52 -0.50
CA PHE A 52 4.56 -5.38 0.28
C PHE A 52 4.99 -6.65 1.01
N ASN A 53 4.20 -7.73 0.93
CA ASN A 53 4.38 -8.95 1.74
C ASN A 53 4.41 -8.66 3.25
N VAL A 54 3.61 -7.67 3.69
CA VAL A 54 3.53 -7.23 5.09
C VAL A 54 2.17 -7.59 5.68
N ASP A 55 2.18 -8.26 6.83
CA ASP A 55 0.97 -8.69 7.54
C ASP A 55 0.39 -7.64 8.50
N HIS A 56 1.13 -6.57 8.82
CA HIS A 56 0.69 -5.56 9.79
C HIS A 56 1.17 -4.15 9.42
N SER A 57 0.29 -3.17 9.53
CA SER A 57 0.56 -1.77 9.19
C SER A 57 1.72 -1.12 9.97
N THR A 58 2.14 -1.68 11.10
CA THR A 58 3.27 -1.21 11.92
C THR A 58 4.62 -1.66 11.38
N LYS A 59 4.63 -2.70 10.53
CA LYS A 59 5.82 -3.22 9.86
C LYS A 59 6.08 -2.54 8.52
N LEU A 60 5.21 -1.63 8.10
CA LEU A 60 5.41 -0.83 6.90
C LEU A 60 6.59 0.11 7.10
N SER A 61 7.38 0.30 6.05
CA SER A 61 8.29 1.43 5.98
C SER A 61 7.51 2.70 5.66
N LYS A 62 8.11 3.88 5.92
CA LYS A 62 7.52 5.17 5.58
C LYS A 62 7.10 5.26 4.11
N ILE A 63 7.84 4.61 3.21
CA ILE A 63 7.55 4.63 1.76
C ILE A 63 6.35 3.74 1.45
N GLN A 64 6.33 2.51 1.99
CA GLN A 64 5.21 1.58 1.80
C GLN A 64 3.92 2.15 2.40
N ALA A 65 4.01 2.82 3.56
CA ALA A 65 2.89 3.50 4.17
C ALA A 65 2.35 4.65 3.29
N ALA A 66 3.23 5.45 2.69
CA ALA A 66 2.82 6.50 1.76
C ALA A 66 2.14 5.93 0.51
N GLN A 67 2.65 4.82 -0.03
CA GLN A 67 2.03 4.11 -1.17
C GLN A 67 0.65 3.56 -0.79
N LEU A 68 0.51 2.90 0.36
CA LEU A 68 -0.77 2.39 0.83
C LEU A 68 -1.81 3.51 1.04
N ILE A 69 -1.37 4.65 1.60
CA ILE A 69 -2.23 5.84 1.76
C ILE A 69 -2.73 6.32 0.39
N HIS A 70 -1.86 6.33 -0.63
CA HIS A 70 -2.23 6.75 -1.98
C HIS A 70 -3.28 5.81 -2.58
N GLU A 71 -3.08 4.49 -2.46
CA GLU A 71 -4.06 3.49 -2.93
C GLU A 71 -5.41 3.65 -2.24
N LEU A 72 -5.43 3.83 -0.92
CA LEU A 72 -6.66 4.05 -0.16
C LEU A 72 -7.37 5.35 -0.57
N LEU A 73 -6.63 6.41 -0.90
CA LEU A 73 -7.20 7.65 -1.44
C LEU A 73 -7.76 7.50 -2.85
N ILE A 74 -7.17 6.65 -3.69
CA ILE A 74 -7.70 6.33 -5.01
C ILE A 74 -9.01 5.56 -4.86
N LEU A 75 -9.04 4.55 -4.00
CA LEU A 75 -10.24 3.76 -3.69
C LEU A 75 -11.36 4.62 -3.09
N GLN A 76 -11.02 5.75 -2.45
CA GLN A 76 -12.00 6.70 -1.91
C GLN A 76 -12.75 7.49 -2.95
N LYS A 77 -12.19 7.71 -4.14
CA LYS A 77 -12.85 8.55 -5.15
C LYS A 77 -13.87 7.71 -5.92
N PRO A 78 -15.19 7.96 -5.79
CA PRO A 78 -16.15 7.45 -6.75
C PRO A 78 -15.90 8.16 -8.10
N TYR A 79 -15.86 7.38 -9.17
CA TYR A 79 -15.99 7.92 -10.54
C TYR A 79 -17.35 8.62 -10.71
#